data_AF-A0A7C4A970-F1
#
_entry.id   AF-A0A7C4A970-F1
#
_cell.length_a   1.000
_cell.length_b   1.000
_cell.length_c   1.000
_cell.angle_alpha   90.00
_cell.angle_beta   90.00
_cell.angle_gamma   90.00
#
_symmetry.space_group_name_H-M   'P 1'
#
loop_
_entity.id
_entity.type
_entity.pdbx_description
1 polymer ?
#
loop_
_entity_poly.entity_id
_entity_poly.type
_entity_poly.pdbx_seq_one_letter_code
_entity_poly.pdbx_strand_id
1 'polypeptide(L)' 'AFLTRHQDKLLFGSDCADAVGRGEPCQGAQTIAAIRRLAPDLAVRRKIFHENAQRLLKL' A
#
# COMPACT_ATOMS: atom_id res chain seq x y z
N ALA A 1 -1.49 16.03 2.30
CA ALA A 1 -0.75 15.03 3.11
C ALA A 1 0.30 14.32 2.27
N PHE A 2 1.28 13.62 2.88
CA PHE A 2 2.46 13.04 2.21
C PHE A 2 2.12 12.05 1.08
N LEU A 3 1.23 11.07 1.33
CA LEU A 3 0.88 10.04 0.35
C LEU A 3 0.28 10.63 -0.94
N THR A 4 -0.63 11.59 -0.83
CA THR A 4 -1.21 12.29 -1.98
C THR A 4 -0.16 13.10 -2.75
N ARG A 5 0.74 13.80 -2.05
CA ARG A 5 1.78 14.63 -2.65
C ARG A 5 2.81 13.81 -3.45
N HIS A 6 3.06 12.57 -3.04
CA HIS A 6 4.06 11.69 -3.65
C HIS A 6 3.45 10.45 -4.30
N GLN A 7 2.16 10.49 -4.65
CA GLN A 7 1.38 9.33 -5.10
C GLN A 7 1.98 8.56 -6.28
N ASP A 8 2.75 9.20 -7.16
CA ASP A 8 3.38 8.59 -8.34
C ASP A 8 4.78 8.00 -8.08
N LYS A 9 5.27 8.12 -6.83
CA LYS A 9 6.63 7.72 -6.42
C LYS A 9 6.62 6.66 -5.30
N LEU A 10 5.45 6.15 -4.93
CA LEU A 10 5.27 5.24 -3.80
C LEU A 10 4.67 3.92 -4.30
N LEU A 11 5.20 2.81 -3.83
CA LEU A 11 4.58 1.49 -3.95
C LEU A 11 4.54 0.83 -2.58
N PHE A 12 3.53 0.01 -2.33
CA PHE A 12 3.44 -0.75 -1.09
C PHE A 12 3.91 -2.20 -1.31
N GLY A 13 4.94 -2.59 -0.57
CA GLY A 13 5.29 -3.98 -0.31
C GLY A 13 5.20 -4.20 1.19
N SER A 14 4.52 -5.28 1.63
CA SER A 14 4.32 -5.53 3.05
C SER A 14 5.58 -6.01 3.75
N ASP A 15 6.50 -6.64 3.02
CA ASP A 15 7.67 -7.36 3.55
C ASP A 15 7.29 -8.29 4.73
N CYS A 16 6.04 -8.77 4.71
CA CYS A 16 5.47 -9.53 5.82
C CYS A 16 5.98 -10.97 5.73
N ALA A 17 6.56 -11.47 6.82
CA ALA A 17 6.90 -12.90 6.96
C ALA A 17 5.65 -13.82 6.98
N ASP A 18 4.48 -13.21 7.15
CA ASP A 18 3.16 -13.84 7.02
C ASP A 18 2.87 -15.03 7.94
N ALA A 19 3.61 -15.17 9.05
CA ALA A 19 3.43 -16.27 10.00
C ALA A 19 2.01 -16.38 10.58
N VAL A 20 1.28 -15.26 10.64
CA VAL A 20 -0.11 -15.20 11.12
C VAL A 20 -1.12 -15.07 9.97
N GLY A 21 -0.82 -14.27 8.94
CA GLY A 21 -1.66 -14.11 7.74
C GLY A 21 -3.01 -13.40 7.91
N ARG A 22 -3.48 -13.16 9.14
CA ARG A 22 -4.82 -12.58 9.36
C ARG A 22 -4.99 -11.93 10.74
N GLY A 23 -6.07 -11.16 10.86
CA GLY A 23 -6.50 -10.56 12.13
C GLY A 23 -5.62 -9.41 12.60
N GLU A 24 -5.80 -9.05 13.86
CA GLU A 24 -5.03 -7.99 14.53
C GLU A 24 -3.50 -8.15 14.44
N PRO A 25 -2.92 -9.37 14.59
CA PRO A 25 -1.46 -9.53 14.56
C PRO A 25 -0.87 -9.47 13.13
N CYS A 26 -1.70 -9.45 12.10
CA CYS A 26 -1.22 -9.39 10.72
C CYS A 26 -0.74 -7.98 10.37
N GLN A 27 0.58 -7.78 10.39
CA GLN A 27 1.21 -6.51 10.03
C GLN A 27 0.74 -5.99 8.67
N GLY A 28 0.71 -6.85 7.64
CA GLY A 28 0.28 -6.46 6.30
C GLY A 28 -1.14 -5.88 6.28
N ALA A 29 -2.09 -6.54 6.96
CA ALA A 29 -3.47 -6.07 7.05
C ALA A 29 -3.56 -4.71 7.77
N GLN A 30 -2.82 -4.53 8.87
CA GLN A 30 -2.79 -3.27 9.62
C GLN A 30 -2.17 -2.13 8.79
N THR A 31 -1.09 -2.39 8.06
CA THR A 31 -0.47 -1.38 7.18
C THR A 31 -1.38 -0.99 6.02
N ILE A 32 -2.07 -1.95 5.40
CA ILE A 32 -3.08 -1.66 4.37
C ILE A 32 -4.18 -0.76 4.95
N ALA A 33 -4.69 -1.05 6.15
CA ALA A 33 -5.69 -0.23 6.81
C ALA A 33 -5.17 1.20 7.09
N ALA A 34 -3.93 1.35 7.53
CA ALA A 34 -3.30 2.64 7.75
C ALA A 34 -3.17 3.46 6.45
N ILE A 35 -2.73 2.84 5.34
CA ILE A 35 -2.67 3.51 4.02
C ILE A 35 -4.07 3.97 3.60
N ARG A 36 -5.10 3.14 3.80
CA ARG A 36 -6.49 3.51 3.48
C ARG A 36 -6.99 4.72 4.25
N ARG A 37 -6.59 4.86 5.51
CA ARG A 37 -6.91 6.03 6.36
C ARG A 37 -6.14 7.28 5.94
N LEU A 38 -4.86 7.13 5.58
CA LEU A 38 -3.97 8.25 5.23
C LEU A 38 -4.14 8.75 3.78
N ALA A 39 -4.68 7.92 2.90
CA ALA A 39 -5.01 8.24 1.51
C ALA A 39 -6.46 7.79 1.20
N PRO A 40 -7.49 8.56 1.59
CA PRO A 40 -8.88 8.15 1.40
C PRO A 40 -9.28 8.06 -0.08
N ASP A 41 -8.64 8.86 -0.94
CA ASP A 41 -8.83 8.84 -2.39
C ASP A 41 -8.46 7.46 -2.99
N LEU A 42 -9.41 6.86 -3.71
CA LEU A 42 -9.21 5.58 -4.38
C LEU A 42 -8.15 5.65 -5.48
N ALA A 43 -8.06 6.75 -6.22
CA ALA A 43 -7.08 6.91 -7.29
C ALA A 43 -5.64 6.91 -6.74
N VAL A 44 -5.40 7.60 -5.63
CA VAL A 44 -4.10 7.60 -4.94
C VAL A 44 -3.74 6.18 -4.47
N ARG A 45 -4.69 5.45 -3.88
CA ARG A 45 -4.45 4.07 -3.40
C ARG A 45 -4.19 3.10 -4.55
N ARG A 46 -4.84 3.28 -5.68
CA ARG A 46 -4.64 2.44 -6.88
C ARG A 46 -3.21 2.56 -7.40
N LYS A 47 -2.64 3.76 -7.36
CA LYS A 47 -1.22 3.98 -7.68
C LYS A 47 -0.28 3.26 -6.71
N ILE A 48 -0.51 3.42 -5.42
CA ILE A 48 0.33 2.86 -4.36
C ILE A 48 0.28 1.33 -4.32
N PHE A 49 -0.90 0.72 -4.50
CA PHE A 49 -1.07 -0.72 -4.40
C PHE A 49 -0.83 -1.48 -5.71
N HIS A 50 -0.80 -0.80 -6.86
CA HIS A 50 -0.77 -1.49 -8.15
C HIS A 50 -0.01 -0.73 -9.24
N GLU A 51 -0.49 0.43 -9.68
CA GLU A 51 -0.04 1.02 -10.95
C GLU A 51 1.45 1.40 -10.95
N ASN A 52 1.96 1.87 -9.81
CA ASN A 52 3.39 2.20 -9.70
C ASN A 52 4.28 0.95 -9.74
N ALA A 53 3.85 -0.15 -9.11
CA ALA A 53 4.57 -1.42 -9.17
C ALA A 53 4.55 -2.00 -10.58
N GLN A 54 3.38 -1.99 -11.24
CA GLN A 54 3.24 -2.44 -12.62
C GLN A 54 4.18 -1.68 -13.56
N ARG A 55 4.21 -0.35 -13.46
CA ARG A 55 5.08 0.51 -14.27
C ARG A 55 6.57 0.29 -13.98
N LEU A 56 6.96 0.20 -12.71
CA LEU A 56 8.37 0.11 -12.30
C LEU A 56 8.97 -1.27 -12.60
N LEU A 57 8.22 -2.32 -12.28
CA LEU A 57 8.67 -3.71 -12.36
C LEU A 57 8.38 -4.37 -13.73
N LYS A 58 7.66 -3.67 -14.62
CA LYS A 58 7.25 -4.15 -15.96
C LYS A 58 6.42 -5.44 -15.89
N LEU A 59 5.38 -5.41 -15.05
CA LEU A 59 4.43 -6.51 -14.83
C LEU A 59 3.26 -6.47 -15.82
#